data_AF-X0RVW9-F1
#
_entry.id   AF-X0RVW9-F1
#
_cell.length_a   1.000
_cell.length_b   1.000
_cell.length_c   1.000
_cell.angle_alpha   90.00
_cell.angle_beta   90.00
_cell.angle_gamma   90.00
#
_symmetry.space_group_name_H-M   'P 1'
#
loop_
_entity.id
_entity.type
_entity.pdbx_description
1 polymer ?
#
loop_
_entity_poly.entity_id
_entity_poly.type
_entity_poly.pdbx_seq_one_letter_code
_entity_poly.pdbx_strand_id
1 'polypeptide(L)'
;MVLKSKKKLFETLERFRPTYFSGVVSKGLRHPKISNETYGQMSCIYIYCADGESAIIVKRELRISGFKINEYDPERAIEVHVSYFKGHHWDE
;
A
#
# COMPACT_ATOMS: atom_id res chain seq x y z
N MET A 1 -4.30 15.15 8.27
CA MET A 1 -4.59 14.33 7.08
C MET A 1 -5.09 12.98 7.57
N VAL A 2 -6.31 12.58 7.19
CA VAL A 2 -6.89 11.28 7.58
C VAL A 2 -6.21 10.18 6.75
N LEU A 3 -5.66 9.16 7.40
CA LEU A 3 -5.04 8.03 6.71
C LEU A 3 -6.12 7.12 6.12
N LYS A 4 -5.92 6.64 4.90
CA LYS A 4 -6.83 5.68 4.24
C LYS A 4 -6.61 4.27 4.80
N SER A 5 -7.64 3.44 4.67
CA SER A 5 -7.58 2.04 5.10
C SER A 5 -6.66 1.19 4.20
N LYS A 6 -6.14 0.10 4.77
CA LYS A 6 -5.36 -0.91 4.05
C LYS A 6 -6.16 -1.57 2.92
N LYS A 7 -7.45 -1.81 3.13
CA LYS A 7 -8.36 -2.37 2.11
C LYS A 7 -8.40 -1.46 0.88
N LYS A 8 -8.55 -0.15 1.10
CA LYS A 8 -8.58 0.82 0.01
C LYS A 8 -7.26 0.85 -0.77
N LEU A 9 -6.13 0.69 -0.09
CA LEU A 9 -4.83 0.59 -0.74
C LEU A 9 -4.76 -0.61 -1.68
N PHE A 10 -5.19 -1.79 -1.23
CA PHE A 10 -5.15 -3.01 -2.04
C PHE A 10 -6.10 -2.94 -3.24
N GLU A 11 -7.30 -2.38 -3.06
CA GLU A 11 -8.24 -2.13 -4.16
C GLU A 11 -7.65 -1.19 -5.21
N THR A 12 -6.99 -0.11 -4.77
CA THR A 12 -6.33 0.83 -5.69
C THR A 12 -5.21 0.15 -6.47
N LEU A 13 -4.36 -0.65 -5.81
CA LEU A 13 -3.26 -1.36 -6.46
C LEU A 13 -3.75 -2.38 -7.49
N GLU A 14 -4.75 -3.19 -7.13
CA GLU A 14 -5.32 -4.18 -8.04
C GLU A 14 -6.04 -3.53 -9.23
N ARG A 15 -6.78 -2.45 -9.00
CA ARG A 15 -7.44 -1.70 -10.08
C ARG A 15 -6.44 -1.05 -11.03
N PHE A 16 -5.35 -0.51 -10.50
CA PHE A 16 -4.36 0.20 -11.30
C PHE A 16 -3.49 -0.74 -12.14
N ARG A 17 -3.01 -1.84 -11.54
CA ARG A 17 -2.18 -2.85 -12.21
C ARG A 17 -2.67 -4.27 -11.87
N PRO A 18 -3.80 -4.71 -12.46
CA PRO A 18 -4.47 -5.96 -12.09
C PRO A 18 -3.61 -7.20 -12.32
N THR A 19 -2.74 -7.19 -13.33
CA THR A 19 -1.82 -8.31 -13.59
C THR A 19 -0.69 -8.38 -12.57
N TYR A 20 -0.13 -7.24 -12.14
CA TYR A 20 1.02 -7.21 -11.24
C TYR A 20 0.63 -7.40 -9.77
N PHE A 21 -0.52 -6.86 -9.37
CA PHE A 21 -1.07 -6.98 -8.01
C PHE A 21 -2.25 -7.95 -7.94
N SER A 22 -2.27 -8.96 -8.83
CA SER A 22 -3.38 -9.89 -8.92
C SER A 22 -3.62 -10.65 -7.61
N GLY A 23 -4.83 -10.50 -7.07
CA GLY A 23 -5.24 -11.12 -5.81
C GLY A 23 -4.67 -10.43 -4.58
N VAL A 24 -4.17 -9.19 -4.69
CA VAL A 24 -3.70 -8.44 -3.50
C VAL A 24 -4.85 -8.12 -2.55
N VAL A 25 -6.06 -7.90 -3.06
CA VAL A 25 -7.26 -7.65 -2.23
C VAL A 25 -7.60 -8.86 -1.37
N SER A 26 -7.52 -10.07 -1.94
CA SER A 26 -7.86 -11.32 -1.25
C SER A 26 -6.71 -11.85 -0.39
N LYS A 27 -5.46 -11.76 -0.86
CA LYS A 27 -4.27 -12.26 -0.13
C LYS A 27 -3.78 -11.28 0.93
N GLY A 28 -4.02 -9.98 0.75
CA GLY A 28 -3.55 -8.92 1.63
C GLY A 28 -2.04 -9.01 1.90
N LEU A 29 -1.68 -9.10 3.18
CA LEU A 29 -0.28 -9.18 3.64
C LEU A 29 0.43 -10.49 3.28
N ARG A 30 -0.30 -11.51 2.79
CA ARG A 30 0.29 -12.74 2.24
C ARG A 30 0.72 -12.58 0.77
N HIS A 31 0.44 -11.43 0.15
CA HIS A 31 0.83 -11.17 -1.23
C HIS A 31 2.36 -10.96 -1.32
N PRO A 32 3.09 -11.61 -2.23
CA PRO A 32 4.56 -11.59 -2.28
C PRO A 32 5.17 -10.22 -2.59
N LYS A 33 4.35 -9.27 -3.04
CA LYS A 33 4.76 -7.89 -3.33
C LYS A 33 4.37 -6.90 -2.23
N ILE A 34 3.84 -7.37 -1.11
CA ILE A 34 3.39 -6.56 0.01
C ILE A 34 4.02 -7.08 1.30
N SER A 35 4.58 -6.19 2.09
CA SER A 35 4.89 -6.46 3.50
C SER A 35 4.38 -5.31 4.35
N ASN A 36 4.43 -5.45 5.68
CA ASN A 36 4.06 -4.36 6.56
C ASN A 36 4.85 -4.36 7.86
N GLU A 37 4.96 -3.17 8.42
CA GLU A 37 5.30 -2.94 9.81
C GLU A 37 4.16 -2.18 10.49
N THR A 38 3.94 -2.43 11.77
CA THR A 38 2.85 -1.79 12.53
C THR A 38 3.45 -1.06 13.72
N TYR A 39 3.13 0.23 13.83
CA TYR A 39 3.60 1.12 14.88
C TYR A 39 2.40 1.74 15.58
N GLY A 40 2.00 1.18 16.71
CA GLY A 40 0.84 1.66 17.49
C GLY A 40 -0.47 1.63 16.68
N GLN A 41 -1.01 2.82 16.37
CA GLN A 41 -2.26 3.02 15.61
C GLN A 41 -2.05 3.21 14.10
N MET A 42 -0.82 3.05 13.61
CA MET A 42 -0.47 3.16 12.20
C MET A 42 0.15 1.86 11.68
N SER A 43 -0.07 1.55 10.40
CA SER A 43 0.72 0.53 9.71
C SER A 43 1.42 1.13 8.51
N CYS A 44 2.69 0.82 8.36
CA CYS A 44 3.47 1.06 7.16
C CYS A 44 3.32 -0.16 6.24
N ILE A 45 2.82 0.05 5.03
CA ILE A 45 2.74 -0.97 4.00
C ILE A 45 3.88 -0.75 3.02
N TYR A 46 4.70 -1.77 2.80
CA TYR A 46 5.78 -1.75 1.83
C TYR A 46 5.32 -2.46 0.55
N ILE A 47 5.44 -1.77 -0.58
CA ILE A 47 5.03 -2.28 -1.89
C ILE A 47 6.27 -2.48 -2.75
N TYR A 48 6.55 -3.73 -3.11
CA TYR A 48 7.72 -4.08 -3.93
C TYR A 48 7.38 -4.03 -5.42
N CYS A 49 8.08 -3.17 -6.15
CA CYS A 49 7.95 -3.04 -7.60
C CYS A 49 9.03 -3.87 -8.32
N ALA A 50 8.80 -4.16 -9.61
CA ALA A 50 9.75 -4.92 -10.42
C ALA A 50 11.04 -4.13 -10.70
N ASP A 51 10.92 -2.81 -10.84
CA ASP A 51 11.97 -1.89 -11.26
C ASP A 51 11.64 -0.46 -10.77
N GLY A 52 12.58 0.46 -10.95
CA GLY A 52 12.46 1.85 -10.52
C GLY A 52 11.39 2.65 -11.28
N GLU A 53 11.16 2.35 -12.56
CA GLU A 53 10.14 3.03 -13.37
C GLU A 53 8.73 2.64 -12.89
N SER A 54 8.50 1.35 -12.69
CA SER A 54 7.30 0.80 -12.06
C SER A 54 7.06 1.42 -10.69
N ALA A 55 8.12 1.63 -9.89
CA ALA A 55 8.00 2.29 -8.59
C ALA A 55 7.55 3.75 -8.72
N ILE A 56 8.12 4.52 -9.65
CA ILE A 56 7.72 5.91 -9.91
C ILE A 56 6.23 5.99 -10.32
N ILE A 57 5.82 5.10 -11.23
CA ILE A 57 4.44 5.03 -11.73
C ILE A 57 3.46 4.72 -10.60
N VAL A 58 3.77 3.71 -9.76
CA VAL A 58 2.92 3.35 -8.61
C VAL A 58 2.92 4.45 -7.55
N LYS A 59 4.05 5.09 -7.25
CA LYS A 59 4.13 6.25 -6.34
C LYS A 59 3.21 7.38 -6.82
N ARG A 60 3.22 7.68 -8.12
CA ARG A 60 2.37 8.72 -8.71
C ARG A 60 0.89 8.40 -8.57
N GLU A 61 0.48 7.18 -8.89
CA GLU A 61 -0.91 6.75 -8.75
C GLU A 61 -1.38 6.84 -7.30
N LEU A 62 -0.57 6.37 -6.35
CA LEU A 62 -0.91 6.41 -4.94
C LEU A 62 -1.06 7.84 -4.41
N ARG A 63 -0.23 8.78 -4.88
CA ARG A 63 -0.38 10.22 -4.58
C ARG A 63 -1.68 10.79 -5.13
N ILE A 64 -2.02 10.49 -6.38
CA ILE A 64 -3.27 10.91 -7.02
C ILE A 64 -4.48 10.33 -6.25
N SER A 65 -4.39 9.08 -5.83
CA SER A 65 -5.38 8.40 -5.00
C SER A 65 -5.45 8.91 -3.56
N GLY A 66 -4.58 9.84 -3.16
CA GLY A 66 -4.59 10.52 -1.87
C GLY A 66 -3.96 9.72 -0.72
N PHE A 67 -3.07 8.76 -1.01
CA PHE A 67 -2.32 8.04 0.01
C PHE A 67 -1.10 8.84 0.47
N LYS A 68 -0.77 8.72 1.76
CA LYS A 68 0.46 9.27 2.32
C LYS A 68 1.61 8.28 2.06
N ILE A 69 2.59 8.72 1.29
CA ILE A 69 3.79 7.94 0.93
C ILE A 69 4.98 8.55 1.66
N ASN A 70 5.82 7.72 2.25
CA ASN A 70 7.10 8.15 2.80
C ASN A 70 8.19 8.06 1.71
N GLU A 71 9.02 9.10 1.60
CA GLU A 71 10.05 9.22 0.54
C GLU A 71 11.43 8.72 0.98
N TYR A 72 11.50 7.96 2.08
CA TYR A 72 12.75 7.34 2.53
C TYR A 72 13.16 6.22 1.56
N ASP A 73 14.12 6.48 0.67
CA ASP A 73 14.61 5.57 -0.40
C ASP A 73 16.03 5.07 -0.04
N PRO A 74 16.42 3.80 -0.35
CA PRO A 74 17.13 3.61 -1.62
C PRO A 74 16.94 2.28 -2.40
N GLU A 75 16.30 1.22 -1.89
CA GLU A 75 16.45 -0.13 -2.48
C GLU A 75 15.19 -1.03 -2.52
N ARG A 76 14.10 -0.59 -3.17
CA ARG A 76 13.08 -1.43 -3.87
C ARG A 76 11.62 -1.36 -3.39
N ALA A 77 11.28 -0.67 -2.31
CA ALA A 77 9.90 -0.66 -1.80
C ALA A 77 9.30 0.75 -1.63
N ILE A 78 8.01 0.90 -1.96
CA ILE A 78 7.22 2.10 -1.70
C ILE A 78 6.58 1.95 -0.33
N GLU A 79 6.91 2.83 0.61
CA GLU A 79 6.29 2.85 1.94
C GLU A 79 5.03 3.72 1.94
N VAL A 80 3.89 3.12 2.30
CA VAL A 80 2.58 3.78 2.38
C VAL A 80 2.04 3.70 3.80
N HIS A 81 1.66 4.85 4.36
CA HIS A 81 1.04 4.90 5.68
C HIS A 81 -0.46 4.70 5.55
N VAL A 82 -0.97 3.70 6.26
CA VAL A 82 -2.41 3.39 6.34
C VAL A 82 -2.88 3.44 7.79
N SER A 83 -4.16 3.72 8.00
CA SER A 83 -4.77 3.61 9.32
C SER A 83 -4.73 2.15 9.80
N TYR A 84 -4.31 1.95 11.04
CA TYR A 84 -4.35 0.63 11.69
C TYR A 84 -5.41 0.64 12.78
N PHE A 85 -6.59 0.10 12.46
CA PHE A 85 -7.63 -0.16 13.43
C PHE A 85 -7.60 -1.64 13.82
N LYS A 86 -7.35 -1.92 15.11
CA LYS A 86 -7.48 -3.24 15.71
C LYS A 86 -8.87 -3.30 16.37
N GLY A 87 -9.91 -3.56 15.58
CA GLY A 87 -11.29 -3.58 16.05
C GLY A 87 -12.27 -4.13 15.00
N HIS A 88 -13.49 -4.45 15.42
CA HIS A 88 -14.53 -5.09 14.59
C HIS A 88 -15.03 -4.24 13.40
N HIS A 89 -14.61 -2.97 13.28
CA HIS A 89 -15.00 -2.08 12.19
C HIS A 89 -13.82 -1.87 11.24
N TRP A 90 -13.83 -2.61 10.14
CA TRP A 90 -12.84 -2.53 9.05
C TRP A 90 -13.13 -1.42 8.03
N ASP A 91 -14.20 -0.64 8.22
CA ASP A 91 -14.84 0.19 7.19
C ASP A 91 -15.24 1.61 7.68
N GLU A 92 -14.52 2.20 8.64
CA GLU A 92 -14.61 3.65 8.95
C GLU A 92 -13.34 4.42 8.57
#